data_AF-A0A183H6Q4-F1
#
_entry.id   AF-A0A183H6Q4-F1
#
_cell.length_a   1.000
_cell.length_b   1.000
_cell.length_c   1.000
_cell.angle_alpha   90.00
_cell.angle_beta   90.00
_cell.angle_gamma   90.00
#
_symmetry.space_group_name_H-M   'P 1'
#
loop_
_entity.id
_entity.type
_entity.pdbx_description
1 polymer ?
#
loop_
_entity_poly.entity_id
_entity_poly.type
_entity_poly.pdbx_seq_one_letter_code
_entity_poly.pdbx_strand_id
1 'polypeptide(L)' 'MGKPNPDVEWLDTNGKPITAKSDRFKITTVDRLTTLAILRTDHDIQGKYLLKVKNELGEAKCEIPVEV' A
#
# COMPACT_ATOMS: atom_id res chain seq x y z
N MET A 1 -10.10 24.33 -9.49
CA MET A 1 -9.74 23.11 -10.23
C MET A 1 -9.00 22.19 -9.28
N GLY A 2 -9.70 21.20 -8.73
CA GLY A 2 -9.15 20.29 -7.73
C GLY A 2 -8.10 19.38 -8.39
N LYS A 3 -6.94 19.22 -7.74
CA LYS A 3 -5.93 18.26 -8.19
C LYS A 3 -6.58 16.87 -8.25
N PRO A 4 -6.35 16.07 -9.30
CA PRO A 4 -6.85 14.70 -9.32
C PRO A 4 -6.36 13.98 -8.08
N ASN A 5 -7.26 13.25 -7.41
CA ASN A 5 -6.88 12.42 -6.27
C ASN A 5 -5.83 11.42 -6.77
N PRO A 6 -4.67 11.31 -6.11
CA PRO A 6 -3.65 10.39 -6.56
C PRO A 6 -4.14 8.95 -6.43
N ASP A 7 -3.80 8.12 -7.41
CA ASP A 7 -4.02 6.69 -7.37
C ASP A 7 -3.02 6.05 -6.41
N VAL A 8 -3.49 5.20 -5.51
CA VAL A 8 -2.71 4.60 -4.43
C VAL A 8 -2.72 3.10 -4.58
N GLU A 9 -1.55 2.49 -4.77
CA GLU A 9 -1.36 1.06 -4.87
C GLU A 9 -0.39 0.58 -3.79
N TRP A 10 -0.79 -0.46 -3.05
CA TRP A 10 0.07 -1.17 -2.11
C TRP A 10 0.44 -2.54 -2.70
N LEU A 11 1.72 -2.91 -2.64
CA LEU A 11 2.19 -4.25 -2.98
C LEU A 11 2.70 -4.98 -1.72
N ASP A 12 2.46 -6.28 -1.66
CA ASP A 12 3.00 -7.17 -0.64
C ASP A 12 4.49 -7.48 -0.85
N THR A 13 5.04 -8.30 0.05
CA THR A 13 6.44 -8.76 0.05
C THR A 13 6.83 -9.54 -1.22
N ASN A 14 5.85 -10.06 -1.95
CA ASN A 14 6.02 -10.78 -3.21
C ASN A 14 5.79 -9.87 -4.44
N GLY A 15 5.57 -8.57 -4.22
CA GLY A 15 5.28 -7.60 -5.29
C GLY A 15 3.86 -7.70 -5.85
N LYS A 16 2.95 -8.39 -5.17
CA LYS A 16 1.56 -8.54 -5.61
C LYS A 16 0.67 -7.42 -5.06
N PRO A 17 -0.27 -6.87 -5.85
CA PRO A 17 -1.21 -5.86 -5.36
C PRO A 17 -2.04 -6.35 -4.18
N ILE A 18 -2.03 -5.57 -3.10
CA ILE A 18 -2.89 -5.78 -1.94
C ILE A 18 -4.24 -5.15 -2.27
N THR A 19 -5.29 -5.98 -2.25
CA THR A 19 -6.65 -5.53 -2.58
C THR A 19 -7.47 -5.29 -1.31
N ALA A 20 -8.47 -4.41 -1.39
CA ALA A 20 -9.38 -4.12 -0.29
C ALA A 20 -10.23 -5.34 0.17
N LYS A 21 -10.24 -6.43 -0.60
CA LYS A 21 -10.95 -7.68 -0.27
C LYS A 21 -10.08 -8.69 0.49
N SER A 22 -8.85 -8.32 0.83
CA SER A 22 -7.97 -9.21 1.60
C SER A 22 -8.49 -9.37 3.04
N ASP A 23 -8.47 -10.60 3.54
CA ASP A 23 -8.68 -10.91 4.97
C ASP A 23 -7.41 -10.69 5.81
N ARG A 24 -6.25 -10.65 5.16
CA ARG A 24 -4.93 -10.44 5.77
C ARG A 24 -4.57 -8.97 5.94
N PHE A 25 -5.05 -8.11 5.04
CA PHE A 25 -4.67 -6.71 4.97
C PHE A 25 -5.89 -5.79 4.94
N LYS A 26 -5.78 -4.65 5.62
CA LYS A 26 -6.76 -3.56 5.52
C LYS A 26 -6.06 -2.30 5.01
N ILE A 27 -6.51 -1.81 3.86
CA ILE A 27 -6.10 -0.52 3.32
C ILE A 27 -7.15 0.51 3.71
N THR A 28 -6.71 1.62 4.29
CA THR A 28 -7.56 2.79 4.57
C THR A 28 -6.92 3.99 3.92
N THR A 29 -7.66 4.69 3.05
CA THR A 29 -7.21 5.94 2.43
C THR A 29 -8.23 7.02 2.73
N VAL A 30 -7.79 8.09 3.38
CA VAL A 30 -8.60 9.28 3.71
C VAL A 30 -7.81 10.50 3.26
N ASP A 31 -8.39 11.26 2.33
CA ASP A 31 -7.76 12.41 1.66
C ASP A 31 -6.38 12.09 1.09
N ARG A 32 -5.31 12.48 1.81
CA ARG A 32 -3.90 12.31 1.41
C ARG A 32 -3.14 11.33 2.29
N LEU A 33 -3.84 10.65 3.20
CA LEU A 33 -3.27 9.66 4.09
C LEU A 33 -3.74 8.28 3.63
N THR A 34 -2.79 7.39 3.37
CA THR A 34 -3.07 5.97 3.18
C THR A 34 -2.37 5.15 4.25
N THR A 35 -3.01 4.10 4.71
CA THR A 35 -2.50 3.22 5.76
C THR A 35 -2.77 1.77 5.37
N LEU A 36 -1.75 0.94 5.50
CA LEU A 36 -1.83 -0.51 5.39
C LEU A 36 -1.74 -1.10 6.80
N ALA A 37 -2.79 -1.79 7.23
CA ALA A 37 -2.79 -2.57 8.47
C ALA A 37 -2.71 -4.07 8.15
N ILE A 38 -1.77 -4.77 8.78
CA ILE A 38 -1.64 -6.24 8.71
C ILE A 38 -2.52 -6.83 9.81
N LEU A 39 -3.61 -7.49 9.43
CA LEU A 39 -4.61 -8.04 10.35
C LEU A 39 -4.28 -9.46 10.81
N ARG A 40 -3.52 -10.21 10.00
CA ARG A 40 -3.09 -11.59 10.27
C ARG A 40 -1.60 -11.71 10.03
N THR A 41 -0.89 -12.13 11.08
CA THR A 41 0.55 -12.36 11.06
C THR A 41 0.83 -13.85 10.82
N ASP A 42 0.97 -14.24 9.56
CA ASP A 42 1.46 -15.57 9.18
C ASP A 42 2.99 -15.57 9.07
N HIS A 43 3.63 -16.69 8.72
CA HIS A 43 5.10 -16.74 8.62
C HIS A 43 5.72 -15.79 7.57
N ASP A 44 4.92 -15.21 6.67
CA ASP A 44 5.34 -14.37 5.54
C ASP A 44 4.90 -12.90 5.70
N ILE A 45 4.85 -12.36 6.92
CA ILE A 45 4.63 -10.90 7.12
C ILE A 45 5.91 -10.11 6.86
N GLN A 46 7.07 -10.68 7.20
CA GLN A 46 8.36 -10.01 7.10
C GLN A 46 8.76 -9.83 5.64
N GLY A 47 9.33 -8.67 5.33
CA GLY A 47 9.79 -8.35 3.98
C GLY A 47 9.58 -6.89 3.62
N LYS A 48 9.61 -6.59 2.32
CA LYS A 48 9.51 -5.23 1.81
C LYS A 48 8.17 -5.02 1.13
N TYR A 49 7.36 -4.13 1.67
CA TYR A 49 6.13 -3.66 1.03
C TYR A 49 6.45 -2.46 0.15
N LEU A 50 5.67 -2.25 -0.91
CA LEU A 50 5.83 -1.10 -1.80
C LEU A 50 4.53 -0.29 -1.84
N LEU A 51 4.62 0.98 -1.45
CA LEU A 51 3.58 1.96 -1.72
C LEU A 51 3.92 2.69 -3.02
N LYS A 52 2.98 2.70 -3.98
CA LYS A 52 3.05 3.53 -5.17
C LYS A 52 1.92 4.55 -5.16
N VAL A 53 2.26 5.77 -5.52
CA VAL A 53 1.32 6.89 -5.60
C VAL A 53 1.48 7.55 -6.97
N LYS A 54 0.42 7.59 -7.76
CA LYS A 54 0.46 8.09 -9.14
C LYS A 54 -0.54 9.21 -9.38
N ASN A 55 -0.15 10.22 -10.15
CA ASN A 55 -1.05 11.22 -10.72
C ASN A 55 -0.72 11.45 -12.21
N GLU A 56 -1.40 12.40 -12.86
CA GLU A 56 -1.18 12.71 -14.28
C GLU A 56 0.23 13.21 -14.61
N LEU A 57 0.95 13.74 -13.61
CA LEU A 57 2.29 14.32 -13.78
C LEU A 57 3.41 13.30 -13.51
N GLY A 58 3.11 12.18 -12.86
CA GLY A 58 4.12 11.17 -12.54
C GLY A 58 3.74 10.21 -11.43
N GLU A 59 4.74 9.47 -10.96
CA GLU A 59 4.61 8.40 -9.97
C GLU A 59 5.71 8.53 -8.92
N ALA A 60 5.34 8.31 -7.67
CA ALA A 60 6.24 8.18 -6.53
C ALA A 60 6.13 6.77 -5.94
N LYS A 61 7.23 6.26 -5.40
CA LYS A 61 7.33 4.93 -4.79
C LYS A 61 8.01 5.02 -3.44
N CYS A 62 7.57 4.20 -2.49
CA CYS A 62 8.16 4.08 -1.16
C CYS A 62 8.25 2.61 -0.76
N GLU A 63 9.46 2.13 -0.51
CA GLU A 63 9.74 0.80 0.03
C GLU A 63 9.68 0.83 1.55
N ILE A 64 8.93 -0.08 2.15
CA ILE A 64 8.66 -0.13 3.58
C ILE A 64 9.09 -1.51 4.09
N PRO A 65 10.30 -1.61 4.68
CA PRO A 65 10.76 -2.85 5.29
C PRO A 65 9.98 -3.11 6.59
N VAL A 66 9.51 -4.35 6.74
CA VAL A 66 8.83 -4.86 7.94
C VAL A 66 9.62 -6.06 8.45
N GLU A 67 10.09 -5.95 9.68
CA GLU A 67 10.80 -6.98 10.43
C GLU A 67 10.08 -7.15 11.78
N VAL A 68 9.98 -8.39 12.28
CA VAL A 68 9.35 -8.73 13.57
C VAL A 68 10.42 -9.17 14.54
#